data_AF-A0A832X0F7-F1
#
_entry.id   AF-A0A832X0F7-F1
#
_cell.length_a   1.000
_cell.length_b   1.000
_cell.length_c   1.000
_cell.angle_alpha   90.00
_cell.angle_beta   90.00
_cell.angle_gamma   90.00
#
_symmetry.space_group_name_H-M   'P 1'
#
loop_
_entity.id
_entity.type
_entity.pdbx_description
1 polymer ?
#
loop_
_entity_poly.entity_id
_entity_poly.type
_entity_poly.pdbx_seq_one_letter_code
_entity_poly.pdbx_strand_id
1 'polypeptide(L)' 'MHDKFYSGKLKDELFLAIQFIPHLGVGNSTNANECKKLVDELNEKNFEIHGKIKKLTIVNYEDKKVEDIETIDLG' A
#
# COMPACT_ATOMS: atom_id res chain seq x y z
N MET A 1 12.78 1.34 -3.04
CA MET A 1 12.51 1.41 -1.58
C MET A 1 12.22 0.02 -1.04
N HIS A 2 11.27 -0.69 -1.65
CA HIS A 2 10.93 -2.09 -1.34
C HIS A 2 12.16 -2.97 -1.02
N ASP A 3 13.10 -3.10 -1.96
CA ASP A 3 14.26 -3.99 -1.78
C ASP A 3 15.20 -3.57 -0.64
N LYS A 4 15.23 -2.28 -0.29
CA LYS A 4 16.01 -1.79 0.85
C LYS A 4 15.43 -2.22 2.20
N PHE A 5 14.12 -2.48 2.29
CA PHE A 5 13.55 -3.02 3.53
C PHE A 5 14.07 -4.44 3.80
N TYR A 6 14.25 -5.24 2.75
CA TYR A 6 14.75 -6.61 2.80
C TYR A 6 16.28 -6.72 2.79
N SER A 7 17.01 -5.60 2.82
CA SER A 7 18.48 -5.63 2.94
C SER A 7 18.97 -5.60 4.38
N GLY A 8 18.06 -5.47 5.36
CA GLY A 8 18.38 -5.27 6.77
C GLY A 8 17.59 -6.20 7.69
N LYS A 9 16.87 -5.62 8.67
CA LYS A 9 16.15 -6.39 9.70
C LYS A 9 15.08 -7.34 9.15
N LEU A 10 14.54 -7.05 7.96
CA LEU A 10 13.52 -7.89 7.30
C LEU A 10 14.12 -8.83 6.26
N LYS A 11 15.45 -8.99 6.21
CA LYS A 11 16.12 -9.82 5.21
C LYS A 11 15.67 -11.27 5.22
N ASP A 12 15.44 -11.82 6.41
CA ASP A 12 15.04 -13.21 6.60
C ASP A 12 13.50 -13.39 6.52
N GLU A 13 12.75 -12.29 6.44
CA GLU A 13 11.32 -12.32 6.17
C GLU A 13 11.04 -12.62 4.70
N LEU A 14 9.82 -13.04 4.39
CA LEU A 14 9.42 -13.50 3.06
C LEU A 14 9.68 -12.45 1.96
N PHE A 15 10.87 -12.48 1.37
CA PHE A 15 11.17 -11.77 0.13
C PHE A 15 10.62 -12.60 -1.03
N LEU A 16 9.44 -12.24 -1.50
CA LEU A 16 8.95 -12.75 -2.78
C LEU A 16 9.82 -12.10 -3.86
N ALA A 17 10.64 -12.91 -4.55
CA ALA A 17 11.47 -12.48 -5.68
C ALA A 17 10.63 -12.14 -6.94
N ILE A 18 9.46 -11.56 -6.73
CA ILE A 18 8.56 -11.03 -7.75
C ILE A 18 8.82 -9.53 -7.88
N GLN A 19 8.52 -9.00 -9.06
CA GLN A 19 8.59 -7.55 -9.28
C GLN A 19 7.52 -6.86 -8.43
N PHE A 20 7.96 -6.00 -7.51
CA PHE A 20 7.05 -5.18 -6.73
C PHE A 20 6.49 -4.04 -7.58
N ILE A 21 5.17 -3.98 -7.73
CA ILE A 21 4.46 -2.88 -8.38
C ILE A 21 3.84 -2.00 -7.27
N PRO A 22 4.35 -0.78 -7.03
CA PRO A 22 3.76 0.13 -6.06
C PRO A 22 2.35 0.51 -6.53
N HIS A 23 1.35 0.25 -5.69
CA HIS A 23 -0.05 0.53 -6.00
C HIS A 23 -0.78 1.03 -4.76
N LEU A 24 -1.88 1.77 -4.99
CA LEU A 24 -2.82 2.17 -3.96
C LEU A 24 -4.09 1.34 -4.13
N GLY A 25 -4.46 0.55 -3.13
CA GLY A 25 -5.73 -0.17 -3.13
C GLY A 25 -6.88 0.80 -2.88
N VAL A 26 -7.82 0.90 -3.82
CA VAL A 26 -8.99 1.82 -3.72
C VAL A 26 -10.26 1.09 -3.27
N GLY A 27 -10.27 -0.24 -3.29
CA GLY A 27 -11.37 -1.09 -2.80
C GLY A 27 -10.97 -2.56 -2.75
N ASN A 28 -11.65 -3.36 -1.92
CA ASN A 28 -11.29 -4.77 -1.66
C ASN A 28 -12.50 -5.71 -1.50
N SER A 29 -13.59 -5.49 -2.26
CA SER A 29 -14.77 -6.37 -2.22
C SER A 29 -14.51 -7.74 -2.85
N THR A 30 -15.15 -8.78 -2.31
CA THR A 30 -15.17 -10.13 -2.92
C THR A 30 -16.15 -10.23 -4.09
N ASN A 31 -17.03 -9.24 -4.26
CA ASN A 31 -17.98 -9.19 -5.37
C ASN A 31 -17.37 -8.46 -6.58
N ALA A 32 -17.13 -9.19 -7.66
CA ALA A 32 -16.53 -8.65 -8.89
C ALA A 32 -17.34 -7.49 -9.51
N ASN A 33 -18.67 -7.54 -9.43
CA ASN A 33 -19.52 -6.50 -10.01
C ASN A 33 -19.39 -5.16 -9.26
N GLU A 34 -19.23 -5.21 -7.93
CA GLU A 34 -19.02 -4.00 -7.14
C GLU A 34 -17.66 -3.37 -7.41
N CYS A 35 -16.61 -4.19 -7.53
CA CYS A 35 -15.29 -3.71 -7.91
C CYS A 35 -15.30 -3.06 -9.30
N LYS A 36 -16.01 -3.65 -10.28
CA LYS A 36 -16.11 -3.09 -11.63
C LYS A 36 -16.84 -1.74 -11.61
N LYS A 37 -17.98 -1.67 -10.91
CA LYS A 37 -18.74 -0.43 -10.76
C LYS A 37 -17.90 0.69 -10.14
N LEU A 38 -17.15 0.40 -9.07
CA LEU A 38 -16.26 1.36 -8.43
C LEU A 38 -15.20 1.89 -9.41
N VAL A 39 -14.57 1.00 -10.17
CA VAL A 39 -13.55 1.39 -11.16
C VAL A 39 -14.15 2.26 -12.27
N ASP A 40 -15.35 1.93 -12.75
CA ASP A 40 -16.02 2.72 -13.79
C ASP A 40 -16.34 4.14 -13.29
N GLU A 41 -16.91 4.27 -12.08
CA GLU A 41 -17.18 5.58 -11.46
C GLU A 41 -15.91 6.41 -11.24
N LEU A 42 -14.80 5.77 -10.89
CA LEU A 42 -13.50 6.44 -10.71
C LEU A 42 -12.90 6.90 -12.03
N ASN A 43 -12.99 6.06 -13.08
CA ASN A 43 -12.50 6.40 -14.41
C ASN A 43 -13.29 7.56 -15.03
N GLU A 44 -14.61 7.62 -14.80
CA GLU A 44 -15.45 8.74 -15.27
C GLU A 44 -15.10 10.08 -14.63
N LYS A 45 -14.60 10.07 -13.37
CA LYS A 45 -14.18 11.28 -12.66
C LYS A 45 -12.89 11.89 -13.22
N ASN A 46 -12.14 11.15 -14.05
CA ASN A 46 -10.90 11.59 -14.69
C ASN A 46 -9.98 12.39 -13.75
N PHE A 47 -9.65 11.79 -12.60
CA PHE A 47 -8.86 12.45 -11.56
C PHE A 47 -7.42 11.93 -11.56
N GLU A 48 -6.51 12.77 -11.08
CA GLU A 48 -5.10 12.43 -10.91
C GLU A 48 -4.67 12.72 -9.47
N ILE A 49 -3.80 11.86 -8.93
CA ILE A 49 -3.20 12.05 -7.61
C ILE A 49 -1.71 12.28 -7.81
N HIS A 50 -1.25 13.48 -7.50
CA HIS A 50 0.15 13.86 -7.53
C HIS A 50 0.63 14.18 -6.12
N GLY A 51 1.82 13.68 -5.76
CA GLY A 51 2.37 13.95 -4.44
C GLY A 51 3.76 13.34 -4.23
N LYS A 52 4.37 13.71 -3.11
CA LYS A 52 5.62 13.10 -2.62
C LYS A 52 5.35 12.44 -1.28
N ILE A 53 5.76 11.18 -1.14
CA ILE A 53 5.76 10.51 0.17
C ILE A 53 6.91 11.08 1.00
N LYS A 54 6.56 11.74 2.10
CA LYS A 54 7.55 12.34 3.03
C LYS A 54 7.76 11.52 4.29
N LYS A 55 6.84 10.61 4.61
CA LYS A 55 6.87 9.84 5.85
C LYS A 55 6.43 8.42 5.56
N LEU A 56 6.97 7.49 6.33
CA LEU A 56 6.60 6.08 6.35
C LEU A 56 6.25 5.70 7.78
N THR A 57 5.14 5.02 8.00
CA THR A 57 4.73 4.56 9.32
C THR A 57 4.82 3.04 9.40
N ILE A 58 5.49 2.54 10.43
CA ILE A 58 5.44 1.15 10.84
C ILE A 58 4.19 0.98 11.69
N VAL A 59 3.33 0.05 11.32
CA VAL A 59 2.04 -0.19 11.97
C VAL A 59 1.95 -1.62 12.50
N ASN A 60 1.24 -1.80 13.60
CA ASN A 60 0.73 -3.09 14.01
C ASN A 60 -0.66 -3.29 13.38
N TYR A 61 -0.94 -4.51 12.92
CA TYR A 61 -2.27 -4.87 12.43
C TYR A 61 -2.78 -6.11 13.16
N GLU A 62 -3.68 -5.89 14.11
CA GLU A 62 -4.30 -6.94 14.93
C GLU A 62 -5.80 -6.69 15.04
N ASP A 63 -6.61 -7.76 15.02
CA ASP A 63 -8.08 -7.69 15.19
C ASP A 63 -8.78 -6.64 14.29
N LYS A 64 -8.31 -6.50 13.05
CA LYS A 64 -8.78 -5.50 12.07
C LYS A 64 -8.57 -4.05 12.49
N LYS A 65 -7.69 -3.81 13.46
CA LYS A 65 -7.25 -2.48 13.89
C LYS A 65 -5.83 -2.25 13.42
N VAL A 66 -5.56 -0.99 13.06
CA VAL A 66 -4.24 -0.51 12.70
C VAL A 66 -3.79 0.40 13.83
N GLU A 67 -2.62 0.13 14.39
CA GLU A 67 -2.00 0.97 15.42
C GLU A 67 -0.62 1.43 14.95
N ASP A 68 -0.35 2.72 15.06
CA ASP A 68 0.95 3.28 14.68
C ASP A 68 2.00 2.94 15.75
N ILE A 69 3.09 2.28 15.33
CA ILE A 69 4.22 1.95 16.22
C ILE A 69 5.27 3.06 16.13
N GLU A 70 5.66 3.43 14.91
CA GLU A 70 6.73 4.40 14.67
C GLU A 70 6.52 5.09 13.32
N THR A 71 6.84 6.38 13.24
CA THR A 71 6.85 7.14 11.97
C THR A 71 8.25 7.62 11.64
N ILE A 72 8.71 7.29 10.44
CA ILE A 72 10.03 7.63 9.90
C ILE A 72 9.84 8.74 8.86
N ASP A 73 10.58 9.84 9.01
CA ASP A 73 10.65 10.89 7.99
C ASP A 73 11.63 10.50 6.88
N LEU A 74 11.27 10.78 5.62
CA LEU A 74 12.01 10.39 4.43
C LEU A 74 12.78 11.55 3.77
N GLY A 75 12.60 12.79 4.23
CA GLY A 75 13.25 13.99 3.66
C GLY A 75 12.63 14.53 2.37
#